data_AF-A0A3Q9G6W8-F1
#
_entry.id   AF-A0A3Q9G6W8-F1
#
_cell.length_a   1.000
_cell.length_b   1.000
_cell.length_c   1.000
_cell.angle_alpha   90.00
_cell.angle_beta   90.00
_cell.angle_gamma   90.00
#
_symmetry.space_group_name_H-M   'P 1'
#
loop_
_entity.id
_entity.type
_entity.pdbx_description
1 polymer ?
#
loop_
_entity_poly.entity_id
_entity_poly.type
_entity_poly.pdbx_seq_one_letter_code
_entity_poly.pdbx_strand_id
1 'polypeptide(L)'
;MLQKFSAYRHTKPTLISLLLLSTLAACGGSSDSNNDSGETIATNTAPIANAGDDQNVFINSTVTLSGALSSDADGDTLGYSWSLSTIPTDSVAILSSESDVAPTFIADVVGSYVVHLTVNDDQENSEVDSVEIIVSEVSDGSTANILCDYNYNEYNDSIYVLEDSMAQWSCTDSERLLSANGVPDHEVGEFPNSNNPNAIESQTVSDSLTLSPVESTIATTLGGPRGVTGYVLNGVKIDAGTAGSCDDSGNDCSLIDNSGNWSIEALGQTSFNFGTDDNNAHVQPGGAYHYHGMPEGFITKQGGGDTTMTIIGWAADGFPIYARYGYSIASDATSSIKLITGSYQLISDVSSSRPSKDIYPLGTFAQDWQYVAGSGDLDECNGRVGVTPEFPNGIYHYFATESYPYFQRCVKGEVEVTGGMPPP
;
A
#
# COMPACT_ATOMS: atom_id res chain seq x y z
N MET A 1 -41.15 24.00 17.36
CA MET A 1 -41.19 24.25 15.90
C MET A 1 -40.21 23.24 15.31
N LEU A 2 -40.71 22.05 14.97
CA LEU A 2 -39.93 20.87 14.58
C LEU A 2 -40.07 20.70 13.06
N GLN A 3 -38.99 20.89 12.30
CA GLN A 3 -38.93 20.51 10.89
C GLN A 3 -38.39 19.09 10.78
N LYS A 4 -39.20 18.21 10.20
CA LYS A 4 -38.82 16.86 9.79
C LYS A 4 -38.05 16.96 8.47
N PHE A 5 -36.83 16.46 8.42
CA PHE A 5 -36.15 16.14 7.17
C PHE A 5 -36.63 14.75 6.70
N SER A 6 -37.10 14.69 5.45
CA SER A 6 -37.51 13.47 4.76
C SER A 6 -36.30 12.95 3.97
N ALA A 7 -35.78 11.78 4.34
CA ALA A 7 -34.78 11.09 3.54
C ALA A 7 -35.46 10.39 2.36
N TYR A 8 -35.04 10.72 1.14
CA TYR A 8 -35.42 10.01 -0.09
C TYR A 8 -34.41 8.87 -0.29
N ARG A 9 -34.83 7.61 -0.10
CA ARG A 9 -34.04 6.44 -0.48
C ARG A 9 -34.54 5.95 -1.83
N HIS A 10 -33.72 6.02 -2.86
CA HIS A 10 -33.92 5.27 -4.09
C HIS A 10 -33.35 3.86 -3.90
N THR A 11 -34.24 2.88 -3.73
CA THR A 11 -33.90 1.46 -3.77
C THR A 11 -34.16 0.94 -5.19
N LYS A 12 -33.11 0.46 -5.89
CA LYS A 12 -33.24 -0.33 -7.13
C LYS A 12 -33.88 -1.70 -6.82
N PRO A 13 -34.74 -2.26 -7.69
CA PRO A 13 -35.45 -3.52 -7.41
C PRO A 13 -34.57 -4.74 -7.65
N THR A 14 -34.66 -5.72 -6.74
CA THR A 14 -34.00 -7.03 -6.82
C THR A 14 -34.78 -7.96 -7.75
N LEU A 15 -34.15 -8.48 -8.81
CA LEU A 15 -34.76 -9.49 -9.69
C LEU A 15 -34.80 -10.87 -9.03
N ILE A 16 -35.99 -11.44 -8.94
CA ILE A 16 -36.26 -12.81 -8.49
C ILE A 16 -36.17 -13.73 -9.70
N SER A 17 -35.20 -14.66 -9.69
CA SER A 17 -35.06 -15.71 -10.71
C SER A 17 -36.13 -16.79 -10.54
N LEU A 18 -36.98 -16.97 -11.55
CA LEU A 18 -38.04 -17.98 -11.58
C LEU A 18 -37.63 -19.12 -12.52
N LEU A 19 -37.26 -20.26 -11.95
CA LEU A 19 -36.91 -21.49 -12.67
C LEU A 19 -38.19 -22.12 -13.27
N LEU A 20 -38.33 -22.13 -14.61
CA LEU A 20 -39.36 -22.90 -15.30
C LEU A 20 -38.83 -24.30 -15.69
N LEU A 21 -39.43 -25.34 -15.10
CA LEU A 21 -39.28 -26.73 -15.52
C LEU A 21 -40.12 -27.00 -16.78
N SER A 22 -39.49 -27.47 -17.86
CA SER A 22 -40.17 -27.96 -19.06
C SER A 22 -40.25 -29.49 -19.06
N THR A 23 -41.46 -30.02 -19.29
CA THR A 23 -41.72 -31.45 -19.48
C THR A 23 -41.65 -31.79 -20.97
N LEU A 24 -40.85 -32.81 -21.33
CA LEU A 24 -40.83 -33.37 -22.68
C LEU A 24 -42.04 -34.29 -22.90
N ALA A 25 -42.84 -33.98 -23.92
CA ALA A 25 -43.76 -34.92 -24.54
C ALA A 25 -43.25 -35.24 -25.95
N ALA A 26 -42.78 -36.47 -26.16
CA ALA A 26 -42.42 -37.00 -27.46
C ALA A 26 -43.66 -37.62 -28.12
N CYS A 27 -43.97 -37.19 -29.36
CA CYS A 27 -44.76 -37.98 -30.30
C CYS A 27 -44.20 -37.75 -31.70
N GLY A 28 -43.80 -38.85 -32.35
CA GLY A 28 -43.21 -38.86 -33.69
C GLY A 28 -44.27 -38.80 -34.78
N GLY A 29 -43.89 -38.21 -35.91
CA GLY A 29 -44.67 -38.20 -37.15
C GLY A 29 -43.79 -37.75 -38.32
N SER A 30 -43.45 -38.72 -39.16
CA SER A 30 -42.62 -38.61 -40.36
C SER A 30 -43.35 -37.87 -41.49
N SER A 31 -42.63 -37.04 -42.26
CA SER A 31 -42.40 -37.13 -43.72
C SER A 31 -42.36 -35.78 -44.46
N ASP A 32 -41.27 -35.66 -45.23
CA ASP A 32 -41.01 -34.92 -46.47
C ASP A 32 -40.93 -33.38 -46.53
N SER A 33 -39.78 -32.99 -47.12
CA SER A 33 -39.51 -31.86 -48.03
C SER A 33 -38.86 -30.58 -47.48
N ASN A 34 -37.76 -30.23 -48.17
CA ASN A 34 -36.86 -29.08 -48.05
C ASN A 34 -35.89 -29.06 -46.87
N ASN A 35 -34.64 -29.44 -47.18
CA ASN A 35 -33.46 -28.99 -46.46
C ASN A 35 -33.23 -27.50 -46.83
N ASP A 36 -34.07 -26.64 -46.29
CA ASP A 36 -33.72 -25.24 -46.05
C ASP A 36 -33.23 -25.23 -44.60
N SER A 37 -31.90 -25.24 -44.43
CA SER A 37 -31.29 -24.94 -43.15
C SER A 37 -31.56 -23.46 -42.87
N GLY A 38 -32.78 -23.18 -42.43
CA GLY A 38 -33.18 -21.90 -41.88
C GLY A 38 -32.36 -21.66 -40.63
N GLU A 39 -31.17 -21.12 -40.86
CA GLU A 39 -30.37 -20.42 -39.87
C GLU A 39 -31.30 -19.33 -39.34
N THR A 40 -31.92 -19.57 -38.19
CA THR A 40 -32.65 -18.54 -37.46
C THR A 40 -31.61 -17.48 -37.13
N ILE A 41 -31.55 -16.41 -37.92
CA ILE A 41 -30.79 -15.21 -37.59
C ILE A 41 -31.35 -14.76 -36.24
N ALA A 42 -30.64 -15.06 -35.16
CA ALA A 42 -30.93 -14.49 -33.86
C ALA A 42 -30.84 -12.97 -34.05
N THR A 43 -31.92 -12.27 -33.76
CA THR A 43 -31.91 -10.81 -33.77
C THR A 43 -31.07 -10.34 -32.59
N ASN A 44 -30.08 -9.49 -32.86
CA ASN A 44 -29.20 -8.90 -31.86
C ASN A 44 -29.99 -8.27 -30.70
N THR A 45 -29.45 -8.41 -29.49
CA THR A 45 -29.93 -7.75 -28.28
C THR A 45 -28.90 -6.73 -27.84
N ALA A 46 -29.26 -5.44 -27.81
CA ALA A 46 -28.33 -4.39 -27.37
C ALA A 46 -27.66 -4.73 -26.01
N PRO A 47 -26.35 -4.43 -25.87
CA PRO A 47 -25.62 -4.78 -24.66
C PRO A 47 -26.00 -3.87 -23.49
N ILE A 48 -25.61 -4.27 -22.29
CA ILE A 48 -25.87 -3.52 -21.04
C ILE A 48 -24.54 -3.03 -20.48
N ALA A 49 -24.34 -1.72 -20.46
CA ALA A 49 -23.22 -1.09 -19.77
C ALA A 49 -23.38 -1.18 -18.25
N ASN A 50 -22.26 -1.39 -17.57
CA ASN A 50 -22.13 -1.25 -16.13
C ASN A 50 -20.82 -0.50 -15.84
N ALA A 51 -20.93 0.75 -15.42
CA ALA A 51 -19.81 1.66 -15.14
C ALA A 51 -19.16 1.41 -13.77
N GLY A 52 -19.74 0.53 -12.95
CA GLY A 52 -19.33 0.25 -11.57
C GLY A 52 -20.10 1.06 -10.53
N ASP A 53 -19.72 0.86 -9.27
CA ASP A 53 -20.29 1.61 -8.13
C ASP A 53 -19.62 2.99 -8.00
N ASP A 54 -20.37 3.97 -7.47
CA ASP A 54 -19.86 5.31 -7.15
C ASP A 54 -18.67 5.24 -6.17
N GLN A 55 -17.69 6.13 -6.36
CA GLN A 55 -16.44 6.12 -5.59
C GLN A 55 -16.28 7.42 -4.80
N ASN A 56 -15.73 7.31 -3.59
CA ASN A 56 -15.21 8.45 -2.86
C ASN A 56 -13.69 8.34 -2.85
N VAL A 57 -12.96 9.40 -3.14
CA VAL A 57 -11.49 9.40 -3.14
C VAL A 57 -10.95 10.70 -2.56
N PHE A 58 -9.67 10.70 -2.20
CA PHE A 58 -8.97 11.93 -1.86
C PHE A 58 -8.39 12.59 -3.10
N ILE A 59 -8.18 13.91 -3.05
CA ILE A 59 -7.46 14.64 -4.11
C ILE A 59 -6.12 13.96 -4.44
N ASN A 60 -5.71 14.04 -5.70
CA ASN A 60 -4.51 13.41 -6.29
C ASN A 60 -4.52 11.88 -6.33
N SER A 61 -5.60 11.22 -5.90
CA SER A 61 -5.73 9.77 -6.04
C SER A 61 -5.87 9.37 -7.52
N THR A 62 -5.28 8.23 -7.88
CA THR A 62 -5.60 7.57 -9.15
C THR A 62 -6.93 6.84 -9.01
N VAL A 63 -7.93 7.26 -9.76
CA VAL A 63 -9.23 6.61 -9.86
C VAL A 63 -9.15 5.52 -10.90
N THR A 64 -9.59 4.30 -10.56
CA THR A 64 -9.71 3.19 -11.51
C THR A 64 -11.19 2.91 -11.76
N LEU A 65 -11.57 2.93 -13.03
CA LEU A 65 -12.92 2.62 -13.49
C LEU A 65 -12.98 1.14 -13.90
N SER A 66 -14.19 0.57 -14.02
CA SER A 66 -14.32 -0.80 -14.51
C SER A 66 -15.65 -1.03 -15.20
N GLY A 67 -15.55 -1.41 -16.48
CA GLY A 67 -16.67 -1.83 -17.32
C GLY A 67 -16.85 -3.34 -17.31
N ALA A 68 -16.07 -4.08 -16.51
CA ALA A 68 -15.95 -5.54 -16.57
C ALA A 68 -17.25 -6.29 -16.24
N LEU A 69 -18.21 -5.62 -15.59
CA LEU A 69 -19.54 -6.17 -15.29
C LEU A 69 -20.58 -5.84 -16.37
N SER A 70 -20.18 -5.17 -17.45
CA SER A 70 -21.01 -5.01 -18.64
C SER A 70 -21.25 -6.37 -19.30
N SER A 71 -22.39 -6.53 -19.94
CA SER A 71 -22.80 -7.84 -20.44
C SER A 71 -23.56 -7.72 -21.75
N ASP A 72 -23.36 -8.72 -22.59
CA ASP A 72 -24.17 -8.97 -23.77
C ASP A 72 -24.98 -10.26 -23.59
N ALA A 73 -26.24 -10.27 -24.04
CA ALA A 73 -27.13 -11.40 -23.87
C ALA A 73 -26.88 -12.52 -24.89
N ASP A 74 -26.32 -12.17 -26.04
CA ASP A 74 -26.00 -13.06 -27.16
C ASP A 74 -24.57 -13.64 -27.03
N GLY A 75 -23.76 -13.08 -26.13
CA GLY A 75 -22.40 -13.52 -25.81
C GLY A 75 -21.33 -12.86 -26.67
N ASP A 76 -21.68 -11.75 -27.33
CA ASP A 76 -20.78 -11.00 -28.21
C ASP A 76 -19.68 -10.28 -27.41
N THR A 77 -18.57 -10.00 -28.10
CA THR A 77 -17.45 -9.27 -27.49
C THR A 77 -17.79 -7.79 -27.39
N LEU A 78 -17.48 -7.17 -26.26
CA LEU A 78 -17.80 -5.76 -26.01
C LEU A 78 -16.60 -4.84 -26.27
N GLY A 79 -16.83 -3.79 -27.04
CA GLY A 79 -16.03 -2.57 -27.06
C GLY A 79 -16.53 -1.57 -26.00
N TYR A 80 -15.61 -0.77 -25.45
CA TYR A 80 -15.90 0.20 -24.39
C TYR A 80 -15.70 1.62 -24.91
N SER A 81 -16.51 2.56 -24.41
CA SER A 81 -16.38 3.99 -24.68
C SER A 81 -16.66 4.78 -23.41
N TRP A 82 -15.59 5.30 -22.80
CA TRP A 82 -15.61 6.10 -21.59
C TRP A 82 -15.53 7.60 -21.90
N SER A 83 -16.19 8.42 -21.08
CA SER A 83 -16.03 9.88 -21.15
C SER A 83 -16.21 10.56 -19.79
N LEU A 84 -15.42 11.59 -19.53
CA LEU A 84 -15.61 12.48 -18.38
C LEU A 84 -16.70 13.51 -18.74
N SER A 85 -17.95 13.25 -18.33
CA SER A 85 -19.10 14.09 -18.66
C SER A 85 -19.18 15.36 -17.81
N THR A 86 -18.80 15.25 -16.53
CA THR A 86 -18.70 16.38 -15.61
C THR A 86 -17.34 16.29 -14.93
N ILE A 87 -16.59 17.39 -14.95
CA ILE A 87 -15.38 17.55 -14.15
C ILE A 87 -15.49 18.87 -13.37
N PRO A 88 -14.88 18.98 -12.17
CA PRO A 88 -14.83 20.23 -11.44
C PRO A 88 -14.18 21.36 -12.24
N THR A 89 -14.55 22.60 -11.93
CA THR A 89 -13.87 23.78 -12.49
C THR A 89 -12.37 23.71 -12.22
N ASP A 90 -11.56 24.07 -13.21
CA ASP A 90 -10.09 24.05 -13.18
C ASP A 90 -9.44 22.65 -13.19
N SER A 91 -10.23 21.57 -13.20
CA SER A 91 -9.71 20.22 -13.45
C SER A 91 -9.19 20.08 -14.88
N VAL A 92 -8.08 19.37 -15.03
CA VAL A 92 -7.47 18.97 -16.30
C VAL A 92 -7.42 17.44 -16.45
N ALA A 93 -8.26 16.72 -15.69
CA ALA A 93 -8.33 15.27 -15.70
C ALA A 93 -8.58 14.71 -17.11
N ILE A 94 -7.84 13.66 -17.44
CA ILE A 94 -7.96 12.89 -18.68
C ILE A 94 -7.93 11.40 -18.37
N LEU A 95 -8.69 10.62 -19.14
CA LEU A 95 -8.66 9.15 -19.05
C LEU A 95 -7.36 8.62 -19.66
N SER A 96 -6.81 7.57 -19.07
CA SER A 96 -5.66 6.84 -19.61
C SER A 96 -5.97 6.19 -20.96
N SER A 97 -7.21 5.76 -21.15
CA SER A 97 -7.79 5.22 -22.38
C SER A 97 -9.30 5.40 -22.34
N GLU A 98 -9.91 5.72 -23.48
CA GLU A 98 -11.37 5.79 -23.57
C GLU A 98 -11.98 4.42 -23.93
N SER A 99 -11.16 3.43 -24.32
CA SER A 99 -11.62 2.15 -24.85
C SER A 99 -11.22 0.92 -24.03
N ASP A 100 -10.43 1.12 -22.98
CA ASP A 100 -10.02 0.02 -22.11
C ASP A 100 -11.19 -0.43 -21.22
N VAL A 101 -11.16 -1.70 -20.80
CA VAL A 101 -12.14 -2.22 -19.85
C VAL A 101 -12.05 -1.54 -18.48
N ALA A 102 -10.85 -1.10 -18.10
CA ALA A 102 -10.57 -0.49 -16.79
C ALA A 102 -9.58 0.68 -16.91
N PRO A 103 -10.01 1.83 -17.48
CA PRO A 103 -9.16 3.00 -17.59
C PRO A 103 -9.01 3.70 -16.23
N THR A 104 -8.03 4.59 -16.15
CA THR A 104 -7.75 5.38 -14.94
C THR A 104 -7.70 6.87 -15.25
N PHE A 105 -7.84 7.70 -14.23
CA PHE A 105 -7.51 9.13 -14.29
C PHE A 105 -7.06 9.64 -12.92
N ILE A 106 -6.41 10.81 -12.87
CA ILE A 106 -6.03 11.46 -11.61
C ILE A 106 -7.13 12.44 -11.18
N ALA A 107 -7.63 12.28 -9.96
CA ALA A 107 -8.59 13.18 -9.32
C ALA A 107 -7.89 14.48 -8.86
N ASP A 108 -7.65 15.40 -9.78
CA ASP A 108 -6.77 16.57 -9.59
C ASP A 108 -7.40 17.77 -8.85
N VAL A 109 -8.74 17.81 -8.77
CA VAL A 109 -9.49 18.88 -8.08
C VAL A 109 -10.61 18.30 -7.22
N VAL A 110 -10.82 18.85 -6.02
CA VAL A 110 -11.94 18.50 -5.14
C VAL A 110 -13.29 18.85 -5.78
N GLY A 111 -14.23 17.91 -5.71
CA GLY A 111 -15.55 18.05 -6.32
C GLY A 111 -16.09 16.72 -6.85
N SER A 112 -17.16 16.80 -7.65
CA SER A 112 -17.78 15.63 -8.29
C SER A 112 -17.30 15.51 -9.74
N TYR A 113 -16.91 14.29 -10.10
CA TYR A 113 -16.67 13.87 -11.48
C TYR A 113 -17.75 12.87 -11.85
N VAL A 114 -18.37 13.05 -13.01
CA VAL A 114 -19.34 12.08 -13.55
C VAL A 114 -18.73 11.46 -14.79
N VAL A 115 -18.51 10.15 -14.74
CA VAL A 115 -17.99 9.37 -15.86
C VAL A 115 -19.11 8.58 -16.49
N HIS A 116 -19.21 8.62 -17.81
CA HIS A 116 -20.14 7.81 -18.58
C HIS A 116 -19.44 6.63 -19.26
N LEU A 117 -20.11 5.49 -19.27
CA LEU A 117 -19.77 4.32 -20.07
C LEU A 117 -20.87 4.01 -21.07
N THR A 118 -20.46 3.75 -22.31
CA THR A 118 -21.27 3.05 -23.31
C THR A 118 -20.47 1.83 -23.79
N VAL A 119 -21.15 0.70 -23.98
CA VAL A 119 -20.55 -0.50 -24.57
C VAL A 119 -21.20 -0.82 -25.93
N ASN A 120 -20.45 -1.46 -26.82
CA ASN A 120 -20.89 -1.81 -28.16
C ASN A 120 -20.50 -3.26 -28.49
N ASP A 121 -21.39 -4.00 -29.14
CA ASP A 121 -21.25 -5.42 -29.52
C ASP A 121 -20.93 -5.61 -31.03
N ASP A 122 -20.28 -4.61 -31.65
CA ASP A 122 -20.09 -4.45 -33.10
C ASP A 122 -21.36 -4.22 -33.94
N GLN A 123 -22.56 -4.24 -33.32
CA GLN A 123 -23.84 -4.10 -34.00
C GLN A 123 -24.66 -2.90 -33.47
N GLU A 124 -24.72 -2.72 -32.16
CA GLU A 124 -25.53 -1.72 -31.46
C GLU A 124 -24.83 -1.21 -30.18
N ASN A 125 -25.14 0.04 -29.79
CA ASN A 125 -24.66 0.63 -28.55
C ASN A 125 -25.63 0.34 -27.41
N SER A 126 -25.10 0.17 -26.20
CA SER A 126 -25.89 0.20 -24.98
C SER A 126 -26.49 1.57 -24.72
N GLU A 127 -27.48 1.62 -23.82
CA GLU A 127 -27.77 2.85 -23.07
C GLU A 127 -26.53 3.25 -22.24
N VAL A 128 -26.43 4.55 -21.93
CA VAL A 128 -25.33 5.07 -21.09
C VAL A 128 -25.53 4.64 -19.63
N ASP A 129 -24.47 4.13 -19.00
CA ASP A 129 -24.39 4.02 -17.55
C ASP A 129 -23.37 5.03 -16.98
N SER A 130 -23.55 5.42 -15.73
CA SER A 130 -22.76 6.49 -15.10
C SER A 130 -22.21 6.07 -13.76
N VAL A 131 -20.99 6.51 -13.46
CA VAL A 131 -20.37 6.41 -12.13
C VAL A 131 -19.97 7.80 -11.64
N GLU A 132 -20.36 8.12 -10.40
CA GLU A 132 -19.98 9.37 -9.74
C GLU A 132 -18.73 9.17 -8.87
N ILE A 133 -17.76 10.07 -9.01
CA ILE A 133 -16.54 10.11 -8.21
C ILE A 133 -16.54 11.39 -7.37
N ILE A 134 -16.65 11.25 -6.06
CA ILE A 134 -16.62 12.36 -5.11
C ILE A 134 -15.21 12.48 -4.55
N VAL A 135 -14.56 13.60 -4.86
CA VAL A 135 -13.18 13.91 -4.44
C VAL A 135 -13.21 14.85 -3.25
N SER A 136 -12.51 14.49 -2.18
CA SER A 136 -12.42 15.26 -0.93
C SER A 136 -10.97 15.65 -0.61
N GLU A 137 -10.80 16.72 0.18
CA GLU A 137 -9.50 17.06 0.77
C GLU A 137 -9.10 16.08 1.88
N VAL A 138 -7.80 15.97 2.12
CA VAL A 138 -7.26 15.43 3.38
C VAL A 138 -7.27 16.55 4.43
N SER A 139 -7.81 16.33 5.62
CA SER A 139 -7.85 17.40 6.64
C SER A 139 -6.47 17.70 7.21
N ASP A 140 -6.04 18.98 7.19
CA ASP A 140 -4.88 19.67 7.85
C ASP A 140 -3.53 18.94 8.01
N GLY A 141 -3.41 17.66 7.64
CA GLY A 141 -2.23 16.79 7.81
C GLY A 141 -1.78 16.56 9.26
N SER A 142 -2.37 17.24 10.26
CA SER A 142 -1.80 17.31 11.60
C SER A 142 -1.87 15.99 12.35
N THR A 143 -0.76 15.62 12.97
CA THR A 143 -0.63 14.47 13.87
C THR A 143 -0.67 14.86 15.34
N ALA A 144 -0.98 16.12 15.64
CA ALA A 144 -1.10 16.63 17.00
C ALA A 144 -2.16 15.85 17.80
N ASN A 145 -1.92 15.69 19.10
CA ASN A 145 -2.73 14.94 20.07
C ASN A 145 -2.82 13.42 19.84
N ILE A 146 -2.32 12.88 18.73
CA ILE A 146 -2.27 11.43 18.51
C ILE A 146 -0.98 10.90 19.15
N LEU A 147 -1.11 10.08 20.19
CA LEU A 147 0.01 9.48 20.93
C LEU A 147 1.04 10.52 21.44
N CYS A 148 0.58 11.73 21.76
CA CYS A 148 1.40 12.83 22.28
C CYS A 148 1.76 12.72 23.77
N ASP A 149 1.20 11.74 24.48
CA ASP A 149 1.53 11.43 25.87
C ASP A 149 1.85 9.93 26.02
N TYR A 150 2.41 9.32 24.96
CA TYR A 150 2.77 7.91 25.01
C TYR A 150 4.03 7.77 25.86
N ASN A 151 3.90 7.06 26.98
CA ASN A 151 5.01 6.72 27.85
C ASN A 151 4.99 5.23 28.13
N TYR A 152 6.09 4.59 27.81
CA TYR A 152 6.27 3.16 27.91
C TYR A 152 7.54 2.87 28.72
N ASN A 153 7.42 1.98 29.70
CA ASN A 153 8.52 1.50 30.51
C ASN A 153 8.15 0.12 31.06
N GLU A 154 8.64 -0.94 30.44
CA GLU A 154 8.44 -2.30 30.94
C GLU A 154 9.73 -3.11 30.79
N TYR A 155 9.91 -4.05 31.71
CA TYR A 155 11.01 -4.99 31.69
C TYR A 155 10.89 -5.97 30.52
N ASN A 156 11.94 -6.09 29.70
CA ASN A 156 12.06 -7.17 28.72
C ASN A 156 12.77 -8.37 29.37
N ASP A 157 12.01 -9.45 29.59
CA ASP A 157 12.48 -10.67 30.25
C ASP A 157 13.13 -11.68 29.29
N SER A 158 13.31 -11.33 28.02
CA SER A 158 14.17 -12.09 27.12
C SER A 158 15.56 -12.21 27.74
N ILE A 159 16.07 -13.44 27.81
CA ILE A 159 17.38 -13.75 28.40
C ILE A 159 18.55 -13.05 27.71
N TYR A 160 18.32 -12.49 26.52
CA TYR A 160 19.29 -11.74 25.72
C TYR A 160 19.16 -10.22 25.88
N VAL A 161 18.22 -9.74 26.71
CA VAL A 161 18.01 -8.32 27.01
C VAL A 161 18.09 -8.09 28.53
N LEU A 162 17.16 -8.64 29.30
CA LEU A 162 17.09 -8.52 30.76
C LEU A 162 17.19 -7.07 31.29
N GLU A 163 16.60 -6.12 30.57
CA GLU A 163 16.62 -4.67 30.84
C GLU A 163 15.24 -4.05 30.58
N ASP A 164 14.96 -2.90 31.19
CA ASP A 164 13.75 -2.12 30.91
C ASP A 164 13.80 -1.52 29.50
N SER A 165 12.76 -1.75 28.71
CA SER A 165 12.52 -1.02 27.46
C SER A 165 11.75 0.26 27.77
N MET A 166 12.33 1.40 27.41
CA MET A 166 11.80 2.72 27.72
C MET A 166 11.63 3.56 26.46
N ALA A 167 10.43 4.12 26.28
CA ALA A 167 10.16 5.10 25.24
C ALA A 167 9.12 6.12 25.71
N GLN A 168 9.44 7.39 25.53
CA GLN A 168 8.55 8.50 25.77
C GLN A 168 8.39 9.32 24.49
N TRP A 169 7.15 9.46 24.06
CA TRP A 169 6.74 10.38 23.02
C TRP A 169 5.94 11.50 23.66
N SER A 170 6.36 12.73 23.39
CA SER A 170 5.67 13.94 23.85
C SER A 170 5.43 14.91 22.70
N CYS A 171 4.52 15.86 22.86
CA CYS A 171 4.29 16.90 21.86
C CYS A 171 4.48 18.30 22.43
N THR A 172 5.09 19.17 21.63
CA THR A 172 5.04 20.63 21.78
C THR A 172 3.91 21.20 20.91
N ASP A 173 3.90 22.51 20.68
CA ASP A 173 2.95 23.13 19.75
C ASP A 173 3.19 22.73 18.29
N SER A 174 4.41 22.32 17.91
CA SER A 174 4.79 22.03 16.52
C SER A 174 5.53 20.72 16.31
N GLU A 175 6.05 20.10 17.37
CA GLU A 175 6.95 18.95 17.26
C GLU A 175 6.53 17.79 18.16
N ARG A 176 6.74 16.57 17.66
CA ARG A 176 6.70 15.32 18.39
C ARG A 176 8.12 14.96 18.81
N LEU A 177 8.36 14.89 20.11
CA LEU A 177 9.66 14.59 20.70
C LEU A 177 9.71 13.12 21.13
N LEU A 178 10.78 12.43 20.75
CA LEU A 178 11.14 11.08 21.21
C LEU A 178 12.28 11.16 22.24
N SER A 179 12.15 10.42 23.33
CA SER A 179 13.24 10.06 24.24
C SER A 179 13.11 8.58 24.61
N ALA A 180 14.10 7.77 24.25
CA ALA A 180 14.06 6.32 24.47
C ALA A 180 15.44 5.73 24.70
N ASN A 181 15.49 4.45 25.10
CA ASN A 181 16.73 3.71 25.28
C ASN A 181 17.04 2.68 24.17
N GLY A 182 16.21 2.60 23.12
CA GLY A 182 16.44 1.72 21.96
C GLY A 182 16.43 0.22 22.28
N VAL A 183 15.95 -0.16 23.48
CA VAL A 183 15.81 -1.57 23.88
C VAL A 183 14.43 -2.06 23.41
N PRO A 184 14.33 -3.20 22.70
CA PRO A 184 13.03 -3.72 22.26
C PRO A 184 12.18 -4.17 23.45
N ASP A 185 10.88 -4.17 23.28
CA ASP A 185 9.88 -4.46 24.31
C ASP A 185 9.20 -5.84 24.16
N HIS A 186 9.76 -6.68 23.30
CA HIS A 186 9.25 -8.00 22.95
C HIS A 186 10.38 -9.03 22.97
N GLU A 187 10.02 -10.31 22.85
CA GLU A 187 10.98 -11.39 22.70
C GLU A 187 11.88 -11.15 21.48
N VAL A 188 13.18 -11.38 21.64
CA VAL A 188 14.21 -11.18 20.60
C VAL A 188 14.91 -12.50 20.30
N GLY A 189 15.59 -12.54 19.15
CA GLY A 189 16.51 -13.63 18.84
C GLY A 189 17.69 -13.75 19.80
N GLU A 190 18.44 -14.84 19.66
CA GLU A 190 19.69 -15.06 20.41
C GLU A 190 20.76 -14.07 19.96
N PHE A 191 21.06 -13.06 20.77
CA PHE A 191 22.14 -12.11 20.51
C PHE A 191 23.08 -12.05 21.73
N PRO A 192 24.39 -12.27 21.56
CA PRO A 192 25.12 -12.56 20.33
C PRO A 192 25.01 -14.03 19.86
N ASN A 193 25.16 -14.28 18.56
CA ASN A 193 25.23 -15.60 17.93
C ASN A 193 26.30 -15.64 16.80
N SER A 194 26.44 -16.77 16.09
CA SER A 194 27.46 -16.94 15.03
C SER A 194 27.24 -16.05 13.80
N ASN A 195 26.00 -15.65 13.52
CA ASN A 195 25.61 -14.80 12.40
C ASN A 195 25.55 -13.31 12.81
N ASN A 196 25.39 -13.02 14.11
CA ASN A 196 25.48 -11.68 14.66
C ASN A 196 26.20 -11.68 16.02
N PRO A 197 27.48 -11.28 16.09
CA PRO A 197 28.29 -11.37 17.30
C PRO A 197 28.03 -10.26 18.33
N ASN A 198 27.05 -9.38 18.11
CA ASN A 198 26.80 -8.22 18.97
C ASN A 198 25.66 -8.53 19.96
N ALA A 199 25.81 -8.08 21.20
CA ALA A 199 24.77 -8.15 22.23
C ALA A 199 23.93 -6.85 22.21
N ILE A 200 22.65 -6.92 22.59
CA ILE A 200 21.81 -5.72 22.72
C ILE A 200 22.32 -4.89 23.90
N GLU A 201 22.47 -3.58 23.68
CA GLU A 201 22.81 -2.61 24.73
C GLU A 201 21.89 -1.39 24.61
N SER A 202 21.54 -0.79 25.75
CA SER A 202 20.78 0.46 25.74
C SER A 202 21.54 1.58 25.03
N GLN A 203 20.78 2.36 24.28
CA GLN A 203 21.23 3.50 23.48
C GLN A 203 20.66 4.78 24.07
N THR A 204 21.18 5.94 23.64
CA THR A 204 20.49 7.23 23.85
C THR A 204 19.75 7.57 22.57
N VAL A 205 18.43 7.41 22.56
CA VAL A 205 17.59 7.76 21.41
C VAL A 205 16.84 9.05 21.72
N SER A 206 17.02 10.06 20.87
CA SER A 206 16.27 11.31 20.94
C SER A 206 16.05 11.88 19.55
N ASP A 207 14.81 12.29 19.26
CA ASP A 207 14.43 12.84 17.96
C ASP A 207 13.29 13.86 18.09
N SER A 208 13.10 14.68 17.04
CA SER A 208 12.02 15.67 16.92
C SER A 208 11.41 15.63 15.52
N LEU A 209 10.12 15.37 15.43
CA LEU A 209 9.38 15.22 14.18
C LEU A 209 8.28 16.28 14.08
N THR A 210 7.97 16.79 12.88
CA THR A 210 6.87 17.75 12.72
C THR A 210 5.50 17.14 13.09
N LEU A 211 4.65 17.94 13.73
CA LEU A 211 3.22 17.60 13.97
C LEU A 211 2.31 17.99 12.82
N SER A 212 2.83 18.65 11.79
CA SER A 212 2.10 19.09 10.61
C SER A 212 2.85 18.64 9.35
N PRO A 213 2.96 17.32 9.11
CA PRO A 213 3.59 16.81 7.91
C PRO A 213 2.79 17.23 6.66
N VAL A 214 3.51 17.64 5.62
CA VAL A 214 2.93 18.04 4.32
C VAL A 214 3.41 17.08 3.26
N GLU A 215 2.49 16.49 2.52
CA GLU A 215 2.84 15.57 1.44
C GLU A 215 3.49 16.33 0.27
N SER A 216 4.69 15.89 -0.10
CA SER A 216 5.44 16.33 -1.26
C SER A 216 5.17 15.43 -2.45
N THR A 217 5.12 16.05 -3.63
CA THR A 217 5.11 15.33 -4.90
C THR A 217 6.47 14.69 -5.22
N ILE A 218 7.53 15.05 -4.50
CA ILE A 218 8.89 14.52 -4.64
C ILE A 218 9.24 13.69 -3.42
N ALA A 219 9.47 12.39 -3.64
CA ALA A 219 9.98 11.48 -2.64
C ALA A 219 11.47 11.76 -2.32
N THR A 220 11.82 11.71 -1.02
CA THR A 220 13.20 11.83 -0.53
C THR A 220 13.69 10.47 -0.05
N THR A 221 14.69 9.88 -0.73
CA THR A 221 15.25 8.57 -0.34
C THR A 221 15.97 8.64 1.01
N LEU A 222 15.61 7.73 1.91
CA LEU A 222 16.06 7.64 3.30
C LEU A 222 16.20 6.15 3.71
N GLY A 223 16.91 5.84 4.80
CA GLY A 223 17.17 4.47 5.25
C GLY A 223 18.61 4.00 5.01
N GLY A 224 19.09 3.08 5.84
CA GLY A 224 20.45 2.56 5.77
C GLY A 224 21.48 3.67 5.96
N PRO A 225 22.50 3.78 5.09
CA PRO A 225 23.55 4.80 5.22
C PRO A 225 23.04 6.24 5.05
N ARG A 226 21.76 6.43 4.69
CA ARG A 226 21.17 7.76 4.41
C ARG A 226 20.42 8.35 5.61
N GLY A 227 20.27 7.60 6.70
CA GLY A 227 19.57 8.05 7.91
C GLY A 227 18.36 7.17 8.26
N VAL A 228 17.80 7.41 9.44
CA VAL A 228 16.67 6.65 10.00
C VAL A 228 15.37 7.03 9.30
N THR A 229 14.56 6.06 8.86
CA THR A 229 13.28 6.34 8.18
C THR A 229 12.12 6.61 9.13
N GLY A 230 12.28 6.24 10.40
CA GLY A 230 11.33 6.45 11.48
C GLY A 230 11.70 5.61 12.70
N TYR A 231 10.84 5.68 13.72
CA TYR A 231 10.97 4.86 14.92
C TYR A 231 9.65 4.18 15.22
N VAL A 232 9.76 2.93 15.69
CA VAL A 232 8.63 2.22 16.29
C VAL A 232 8.34 2.86 17.66
N LEU A 233 7.10 2.79 18.14
CA LEU A 233 6.69 3.45 19.38
C LEU A 233 7.50 3.01 20.61
N ASN A 234 8.09 1.80 20.59
CA ASN A 234 9.04 1.34 21.61
C ASN A 234 10.42 2.02 21.55
N GLY A 235 10.62 2.99 20.65
CA GLY A 235 11.85 3.78 20.53
C GLY A 235 12.99 3.11 19.77
N VAL A 236 12.78 1.92 19.20
CA VAL A 236 13.74 1.26 18.33
C VAL A 236 13.66 1.87 16.92
N LYS A 237 14.82 2.19 16.34
CA LYS A 237 14.92 2.79 15.01
C LYS A 237 14.53 1.80 13.90
N ILE A 238 13.97 2.35 12.83
CA ILE A 238 13.74 1.65 11.56
C ILE A 238 14.92 1.96 10.65
N ASP A 239 15.65 0.91 10.28
CA ASP A 239 16.82 0.99 9.42
C ASP A 239 16.61 0.04 8.24
N ALA A 240 15.64 0.41 7.38
CA ALA A 240 15.12 -0.51 6.37
C ALA A 240 16.18 -0.95 5.33
N GLY A 241 17.14 -0.06 5.01
CA GLY A 241 18.23 -0.35 4.09
C GLY A 241 19.48 -0.86 4.79
N THR A 242 20.28 -1.65 4.09
CA THR A 242 21.57 -2.13 4.62
C THR A 242 22.74 -1.32 4.08
N ALA A 243 23.87 -1.39 4.78
CA ALA A 243 25.15 -0.95 4.23
C ALA A 243 25.79 -2.01 3.33
N GLY A 244 25.24 -3.22 3.21
CA GLY A 244 25.84 -4.30 2.47
C GLY A 244 25.77 -4.10 0.96
N SER A 245 26.84 -4.42 0.25
CA SER A 245 26.90 -4.31 -1.21
C SER A 245 27.80 -5.36 -1.86
N CYS A 246 27.61 -5.55 -3.16
CA CYS A 246 28.47 -6.34 -4.03
C CYS A 246 28.95 -5.52 -5.24
N ASP A 247 30.13 -5.85 -5.74
CA ASP A 247 30.60 -5.41 -7.05
C ASP A 247 29.81 -6.07 -8.20
N ASP A 248 30.00 -5.59 -9.43
CA ASP A 248 29.31 -6.13 -10.62
C ASP A 248 29.65 -7.60 -10.91
N SER A 249 30.80 -8.08 -10.41
CA SER A 249 31.21 -9.47 -10.59
C SER A 249 30.51 -10.43 -9.62
N GLY A 250 30.02 -9.92 -8.49
CA GLY A 250 29.48 -10.70 -7.38
C GLY A 250 30.54 -11.49 -6.61
N ASN A 251 31.83 -11.28 -6.87
CA ASN A 251 32.91 -11.97 -6.15
C ASN A 251 33.43 -11.16 -4.96
N ASP A 252 33.17 -9.85 -4.96
CA ASP A 252 33.49 -8.97 -3.84
C ASP A 252 32.19 -8.44 -3.26
N CYS A 253 31.80 -9.04 -2.13
CA CYS A 253 30.57 -8.73 -1.41
C CYS A 253 30.88 -8.51 0.06
N SER A 254 30.28 -7.47 0.64
CA SER A 254 30.42 -7.11 2.05
C SER A 254 29.06 -6.80 2.64
N LEU A 255 28.81 -7.21 3.88
CA LEU A 255 27.57 -6.89 4.60
C LEU A 255 27.62 -5.53 5.33
N ILE A 256 28.79 -4.89 5.34
CA ILE A 256 29.06 -3.68 6.13
C ILE A 256 29.67 -2.54 5.31
N ASP A 257 29.87 -2.74 4.01
CA ASP A 257 30.47 -1.77 3.11
C ASP A 257 29.55 -1.52 1.92
N ASN A 258 29.31 -0.24 1.63
CA ASN A 258 28.37 0.25 0.62
C ASN A 258 29.06 0.72 -0.67
N SER A 259 30.31 0.33 -0.88
CA SER A 259 31.11 0.73 -2.04
C SER A 259 30.73 0.05 -3.36
N GLY A 260 30.02 -1.08 -3.29
CA GLY A 260 29.53 -1.84 -4.44
C GLY A 260 28.28 -1.22 -5.09
N ASN A 261 28.06 -1.56 -6.36
CA ASN A 261 26.92 -1.05 -7.14
C ASN A 261 25.59 -1.74 -6.80
N TRP A 262 25.64 -2.91 -6.14
CA TRP A 262 24.49 -3.76 -5.87
C TRP A 262 24.25 -3.85 -4.37
N SER A 263 23.19 -3.21 -3.89
CA SER A 263 22.88 -3.12 -2.46
C SER A 263 22.16 -4.38 -2.01
N ILE A 264 22.65 -5.05 -0.97
CA ILE A 264 22.12 -6.34 -0.51
C ILE A 264 20.92 -6.10 0.41
N GLU A 265 19.81 -6.82 0.19
CA GLU A 265 18.67 -6.79 1.10
C GLU A 265 18.88 -7.68 2.33
N ALA A 266 18.49 -7.16 3.51
CA ALA A 266 18.54 -7.93 4.75
C ALA A 266 17.52 -9.07 4.77
N LEU A 267 16.38 -8.88 4.09
CA LEU A 267 15.21 -9.73 4.16
C LEU A 267 14.84 -10.26 2.76
N GLY A 268 14.06 -11.34 2.71
CA GLY A 268 13.49 -11.86 1.46
C GLY A 268 14.47 -12.60 0.54
N GLN A 269 15.72 -12.79 0.97
CA GLN A 269 16.77 -13.49 0.22
C GLN A 269 17.53 -14.49 1.11
N THR A 270 18.20 -15.46 0.47
CA THR A 270 18.91 -16.56 1.15
C THR A 270 20.42 -16.59 0.89
N SER A 271 20.92 -15.66 0.09
CA SER A 271 22.30 -15.54 -0.34
C SER A 271 23.22 -14.99 0.75
N PHE A 272 22.69 -14.09 1.58
CA PHE A 272 23.42 -13.39 2.63
C PHE A 272 22.65 -13.47 3.94
N ASN A 273 23.34 -13.74 5.04
CA ASN A 273 22.72 -13.84 6.36
C ASN A 273 23.11 -12.63 7.21
N PHE A 274 22.18 -11.71 7.43
CA PHE A 274 22.35 -10.55 8.33
C PHE A 274 22.13 -10.88 9.80
N GLY A 275 21.78 -12.13 10.12
CA GLY A 275 21.50 -12.57 11.48
C GLY A 275 20.25 -11.90 12.06
N THR A 276 19.24 -11.66 11.23
CA THR A 276 17.96 -11.12 11.69
C THR A 276 17.19 -12.15 12.51
N ASP A 277 16.44 -11.68 13.51
CA ASP A 277 15.51 -12.49 14.28
C ASP A 277 14.10 -12.50 13.67
N ASP A 278 13.15 -13.15 14.36
CA ASP A 278 11.75 -13.26 13.94
C ASP A 278 10.99 -11.91 13.95
N ASN A 279 11.60 -10.85 14.47
CA ASN A 279 11.07 -9.48 14.40
C ASN A 279 11.70 -8.70 13.24
N ASN A 280 12.38 -9.38 12.32
CA ASN A 280 13.07 -8.78 11.18
C ASN A 280 14.12 -7.74 11.60
N ALA A 281 14.76 -7.97 12.75
CA ALA A 281 15.73 -7.05 13.33
C ALA A 281 17.04 -7.75 13.69
N HIS A 282 18.10 -6.96 13.80
CA HIS A 282 19.38 -7.45 14.29
C HIS A 282 20.12 -6.36 15.07
N VAL A 283 21.25 -6.73 15.66
CA VAL A 283 22.08 -5.84 16.47
C VAL A 283 23.28 -5.35 15.66
N GLN A 284 23.52 -4.04 15.61
CA GLN A 284 24.72 -3.49 14.98
C GLN A 284 25.91 -3.46 15.96
N PRO A 285 27.16 -3.28 15.50
CA PRO A 285 28.28 -2.98 16.39
C PRO A 285 27.95 -1.79 17.32
N GLY A 286 28.17 -1.95 18.63
CA GLY A 286 27.76 -0.97 19.65
C GLY A 286 26.39 -1.22 20.27
N GLY A 287 25.74 -2.34 19.93
CA GLY A 287 24.61 -2.89 20.68
C GLY A 287 23.22 -2.37 20.30
N ALA A 288 23.11 -1.48 19.30
CA ALA A 288 21.81 -0.99 18.88
C ALA A 288 21.03 -2.06 18.08
N TYR A 289 19.94 -2.52 18.65
CA TYR A 289 18.92 -3.31 17.96
C TYR A 289 18.12 -2.41 17.01
N HIS A 290 17.78 -2.88 15.81
CA HIS A 290 17.02 -2.11 14.82
C HIS A 290 16.27 -2.98 13.82
N TYR A 291 15.15 -2.48 13.31
CA TYR A 291 14.28 -3.20 12.39
C TYR A 291 14.60 -2.94 10.92
N HIS A 292 14.67 -4.01 10.14
CA HIS A 292 14.67 -3.99 8.67
C HIS A 292 13.27 -4.24 8.10
N GLY A 293 12.39 -4.87 8.87
CA GLY A 293 11.02 -5.22 8.49
C GLY A 293 10.09 -5.27 9.70
N MET A 294 8.85 -5.71 9.50
CA MET A 294 7.78 -5.64 10.52
C MET A 294 8.21 -6.19 11.89
N PRO A 295 8.03 -5.41 12.99
CA PRO A 295 8.37 -5.86 14.33
C PRO A 295 7.25 -6.75 14.90
N GLU A 296 7.26 -8.04 14.54
CA GLU A 296 6.16 -8.98 14.84
C GLU A 296 5.75 -9.04 16.31
N GLY A 297 6.74 -9.09 17.21
CA GLY A 297 6.53 -9.09 18.66
C GLY A 297 5.88 -7.80 19.15
N PHE A 298 6.31 -6.64 18.63
CA PHE A 298 5.69 -5.36 18.94
C PHE A 298 4.24 -5.29 18.44
N ILE A 299 3.99 -5.69 17.18
CA ILE A 299 2.65 -5.70 16.57
C ILE A 299 1.71 -6.59 17.40
N THR A 300 2.15 -7.79 17.76
CA THR A 300 1.39 -8.73 18.60
C THR A 300 1.08 -8.10 19.96
N LYS A 301 2.05 -7.43 20.58
CA LYS A 301 1.88 -6.75 21.87
C LYS A 301 0.89 -5.58 21.82
N GLN A 302 0.82 -4.86 20.68
CA GLN A 302 -0.19 -3.84 20.44
C GLN A 302 -1.58 -4.40 20.07
N GLY A 303 -1.75 -5.73 20.04
CA GLY A 303 -2.99 -6.37 19.65
C GLY A 303 -3.30 -6.27 18.16
N GLY A 304 -2.27 -6.11 17.32
CA GLY A 304 -2.40 -6.09 15.87
C GLY A 304 -2.84 -7.43 15.30
N GLY A 305 -3.63 -7.38 14.24
CA GLY A 305 -4.23 -8.56 13.59
C GLY A 305 -4.98 -8.20 12.31
N ASP A 306 -5.54 -9.20 11.64
CA ASP A 306 -6.23 -9.08 10.34
C ASP A 306 -7.54 -8.26 10.36
N THR A 307 -7.99 -7.87 11.55
CA THR A 307 -9.17 -7.01 11.75
C THR A 307 -8.84 -5.64 12.32
N THR A 308 -7.56 -5.28 12.41
CA THR A 308 -7.13 -4.05 13.11
C THR A 308 -6.07 -3.31 12.30
N MET A 309 -6.31 -2.03 12.04
CA MET A 309 -5.23 -1.13 11.62
C MET A 309 -4.40 -0.76 12.86
N THR A 310 -3.11 -1.09 12.84
CA THR A 310 -2.23 -0.88 13.99
C THR A 310 -1.17 0.16 13.65
N ILE A 311 -1.26 1.34 14.25
CA ILE A 311 -0.16 2.30 14.24
C ILE A 311 1.01 1.73 15.04
N ILE A 312 2.19 1.68 14.41
CA ILE A 312 3.39 1.12 15.03
C ILE A 312 4.47 2.15 15.31
N GLY A 313 4.40 3.33 14.68
CA GLY A 313 5.46 4.31 14.80
C GLY A 313 5.22 5.57 13.99
N TRP A 314 6.25 6.41 13.95
CA TRP A 314 6.28 7.67 13.23
C TRP A 314 7.47 7.70 12.30
N ALA A 315 7.25 8.12 11.06
CA ALA A 315 8.30 8.33 10.08
C ALA A 315 9.06 9.63 10.37
N ALA A 316 10.27 9.73 9.84
CA ALA A 316 11.16 10.89 10.05
C ALA A 316 10.57 12.23 9.57
N ASP A 317 9.57 12.17 8.68
CA ASP A 317 8.85 13.34 8.16
C ASP A 317 7.56 13.66 8.94
N GLY A 318 7.26 12.94 10.01
CA GLY A 318 6.11 13.17 10.89
C GLY A 318 4.84 12.40 10.53
N PHE A 319 4.78 11.70 9.40
CA PHE A 319 3.62 10.85 9.06
C PHE A 319 3.61 9.54 9.87
N PRO A 320 2.42 8.99 10.17
CA PRO A 320 2.31 7.72 10.91
C PRO A 320 2.70 6.51 10.04
N ILE A 321 3.12 5.44 10.71
CA ILE A 321 3.45 4.14 10.10
C ILE A 321 2.50 3.09 10.66
N TYR A 322 1.81 2.35 9.79
CA TYR A 322 0.90 1.25 10.16
C TYR A 322 1.48 -0.11 9.78
N ALA A 323 1.12 -1.16 10.50
CA ALA A 323 1.53 -2.52 10.17
C ALA A 323 0.45 -3.28 9.39
N ARG A 324 0.83 -3.86 8.24
CA ARG A 324 0.21 -4.98 7.52
C ARG A 324 -1.20 -4.78 6.96
N TYR A 325 -2.14 -4.30 7.78
CA TYR A 325 -3.57 -4.29 7.49
C TYR A 325 -4.12 -2.87 7.42
N GLY A 326 -5.04 -2.66 6.49
CA GLY A 326 -5.65 -1.37 6.19
C GLY A 326 -7.04 -1.52 5.59
N TYR A 327 -7.79 -0.42 5.55
CA TYR A 327 -9.07 -0.40 4.83
C TYR A 327 -8.90 -0.76 3.35
N SER A 328 -9.79 -1.61 2.86
CA SER A 328 -9.81 -2.08 1.46
C SER A 328 -10.09 -0.98 0.46
N ILE A 329 -10.86 0.04 0.87
CA ILE A 329 -11.05 1.30 0.15
C ILE A 329 -10.42 2.39 1.02
N ALA A 330 -9.38 3.04 0.50
CA ALA A 330 -8.53 3.94 1.29
C ALA A 330 -9.29 5.14 1.89
N SER A 331 -10.39 5.58 1.26
CA SER A 331 -11.24 6.69 1.68
C SER A 331 -12.42 6.31 2.56
N ASP A 332 -12.64 5.00 2.82
CA ASP A 332 -13.84 4.51 3.50
C ASP A 332 -13.49 3.64 4.72
N ALA A 333 -13.68 4.23 5.90
CA ALA A 333 -13.43 3.58 7.19
C ALA A 333 -14.46 2.49 7.52
N THR A 334 -15.52 2.35 6.71
CA THR A 334 -16.50 1.27 6.85
C THR A 334 -16.21 0.09 5.93
N SER A 335 -15.27 0.24 5.00
CA SER A 335 -14.81 -0.86 4.14
C SER A 335 -14.13 -1.96 4.96
N SER A 336 -14.09 -3.18 4.42
CA SER A 336 -13.40 -4.28 5.09
C SER A 336 -11.91 -3.98 5.28
N ILE A 337 -11.32 -4.49 6.35
CA ILE A 337 -9.86 -4.52 6.49
C ILE A 337 -9.29 -5.67 5.66
N LYS A 338 -8.18 -5.40 4.98
CA LYS A 338 -7.45 -6.38 4.16
C LYS A 338 -5.94 -6.24 4.36
N LEU A 339 -5.20 -7.25 3.94
CA LEU A 339 -3.74 -7.16 3.79
C LEU A 339 -3.43 -6.07 2.75
N ILE A 340 -2.55 -5.14 3.12
CA ILE A 340 -2.10 -4.06 2.25
C ILE A 340 -0.79 -4.49 1.58
N THR A 341 -0.74 -4.31 0.27
CA THR A 341 0.35 -4.81 -0.57
C THR A 341 1.16 -3.65 -1.15
N GLY A 342 2.49 -3.79 -1.14
CA GLY A 342 3.38 -2.85 -1.82
C GLY A 342 3.28 -2.97 -3.34
N SER A 343 3.67 -1.91 -4.05
CA SER A 343 3.66 -1.86 -5.52
C SER A 343 5.02 -2.16 -6.16
N TYR A 344 5.87 -2.93 -5.47
CA TYR A 344 7.17 -3.33 -5.97
C TYR A 344 7.13 -4.75 -6.53
N GLN A 345 7.75 -4.94 -7.68
CA GLN A 345 7.86 -6.23 -8.36
C GLN A 345 9.30 -6.49 -8.77
N LEU A 346 9.67 -7.75 -8.93
CA LEU A 346 10.97 -8.10 -9.48
C LEU A 346 11.08 -7.63 -10.93
N ILE A 347 12.25 -7.10 -11.30
CA ILE A 347 12.54 -6.72 -12.68
C ILE A 347 12.52 -7.94 -13.61
N SER A 348 12.04 -7.75 -14.83
CA SER A 348 12.15 -8.76 -15.90
C SER A 348 13.44 -8.58 -16.71
N ASP A 349 13.86 -7.33 -16.91
CA ASP A 349 15.03 -6.97 -17.72
C ASP A 349 16.27 -6.84 -16.85
N VAL A 350 17.00 -7.96 -16.73
CA VAL A 350 18.17 -8.07 -15.86
C VAL A 350 19.40 -7.46 -16.52
N SER A 351 20.02 -6.46 -15.89
CA SER A 351 21.26 -5.84 -16.35
C SER A 351 22.39 -6.87 -16.51
N SER A 352 23.21 -6.72 -17.56
CA SER A 352 24.42 -7.53 -17.74
C SER A 352 25.51 -7.26 -16.70
N SER A 353 25.45 -6.13 -15.99
CA SER A 353 26.36 -5.79 -14.89
C SER A 353 25.91 -6.35 -13.54
N ARG A 354 24.73 -6.98 -13.48
CA ARG A 354 24.24 -7.62 -12.26
C ARG A 354 25.07 -8.88 -11.97
N PRO A 355 25.43 -9.13 -10.70
CA PRO A 355 25.90 -10.44 -10.25
C PRO A 355 24.99 -11.58 -10.75
N SER A 356 25.56 -12.75 -11.04
CA SER A 356 24.83 -13.85 -11.68
C SER A 356 23.60 -14.28 -10.88
N LYS A 357 22.46 -14.43 -11.56
CA LYS A 357 21.21 -14.94 -10.97
C LYS A 357 21.29 -16.40 -10.50
N ASP A 358 22.24 -17.16 -11.04
CA ASP A 358 22.46 -18.55 -10.64
C ASP A 358 23.17 -18.65 -9.28
N ILE A 359 23.86 -17.57 -8.88
CA ILE A 359 24.52 -17.45 -7.57
C ILE A 359 23.62 -16.66 -6.61
N TYR A 360 23.09 -15.54 -7.09
CA TYR A 360 22.26 -14.60 -6.33
C TYR A 360 20.89 -14.46 -6.99
N PRO A 361 19.85 -15.21 -6.55
CA PRO A 361 18.52 -15.11 -7.12
C PRO A 361 17.97 -13.68 -7.15
N LEU A 362 17.04 -13.38 -8.07
CA LEU A 362 16.36 -12.07 -8.09
C LEU A 362 15.68 -11.80 -6.74
N GLY A 363 15.83 -10.56 -6.26
CA GLY A 363 15.39 -10.12 -4.94
C GLY A 363 16.53 -10.09 -3.91
N THR A 364 17.73 -10.60 -4.27
CA THR A 364 18.92 -10.49 -3.42
C THR A 364 19.36 -9.03 -3.25
N PHE A 365 19.22 -8.23 -4.32
CA PHE A 365 19.64 -6.83 -4.32
C PHE A 365 18.45 -5.88 -4.39
N ALA A 366 18.57 -4.69 -3.79
CA ALA A 366 17.56 -3.63 -3.84
C ALA A 366 17.18 -3.30 -5.29
N GLN A 367 18.19 -3.28 -6.18
CA GLN A 367 18.07 -2.99 -7.61
C GLN A 367 17.34 -4.09 -8.40
N ASP A 368 17.06 -5.25 -7.79
CA ASP A 368 16.22 -6.28 -8.41
C ASP A 368 14.73 -5.94 -8.35
N TRP A 369 14.35 -4.90 -7.58
CA TRP A 369 12.98 -4.47 -7.40
C TRP A 369 12.71 -3.16 -8.15
N GLN A 370 11.57 -3.10 -8.82
CA GLN A 370 11.05 -1.90 -9.46
C GLN A 370 9.67 -1.56 -8.93
N TYR A 371 9.43 -0.27 -8.70
CA TYR A 371 8.10 0.23 -8.44
C TYR A 371 7.27 0.19 -9.73
N VAL A 372 6.07 -0.39 -9.64
CA VAL A 372 5.10 -0.47 -10.72
C VAL A 372 3.79 0.14 -10.20
N ALA A 373 3.53 1.40 -10.55
CA ALA A 373 2.36 2.13 -10.09
C ALA A 373 1.06 1.35 -10.36
N GLY A 374 0.21 1.25 -9.34
CA GLY A 374 -1.07 0.54 -9.40
C GLY A 374 -0.98 -0.99 -9.35
N SER A 375 0.21 -1.57 -9.20
CA SER A 375 0.35 -3.03 -9.04
C SER A 375 0.00 -3.55 -7.64
N GLY A 376 0.06 -2.68 -6.63
CA GLY A 376 -0.39 -2.91 -5.26
C GLY A 376 -1.20 -1.73 -4.73
N ASP A 377 -1.28 -1.61 -3.41
CA ASP A 377 -2.06 -0.59 -2.70
C ASP A 377 -1.28 0.69 -2.37
N LEU A 378 0.04 0.65 -2.53
CA LEU A 378 0.97 1.66 -1.98
C LEU A 378 1.79 2.33 -3.07
N ASP A 379 2.23 3.55 -2.80
CA ASP A 379 3.10 4.34 -3.66
C ASP A 379 4.58 3.88 -3.58
N GLU A 380 5.46 4.62 -4.26
CA GLU A 380 6.90 4.35 -4.30
C GLU A 380 7.58 4.40 -2.92
N CYS A 381 7.02 5.10 -1.93
CA CYS A 381 7.51 5.15 -0.57
C CYS A 381 6.78 4.19 0.36
N ASN A 382 6.05 3.22 -0.17
CA ASN A 382 5.32 2.24 0.63
C ASN A 382 4.25 2.89 1.53
N GLY A 383 3.63 3.98 1.08
CA GLY A 383 2.52 4.62 1.77
C GLY A 383 1.35 4.93 0.85
N ARG A 384 0.30 5.52 1.41
CA ARG A 384 -0.87 6.01 0.68
C ARG A 384 -1.60 7.08 1.49
N VAL A 385 -2.42 7.87 0.82
CA VAL A 385 -3.45 8.69 1.48
C VAL A 385 -4.65 7.82 1.79
N GLY A 386 -5.13 7.86 3.04
CA GLY A 386 -6.34 7.15 3.42
C GLY A 386 -6.79 7.43 4.84
N VAL A 387 -8.03 7.07 5.15
CA VAL A 387 -8.59 7.13 6.51
C VAL A 387 -7.95 6.06 7.38
N THR A 388 -7.83 6.35 8.68
CA THR A 388 -7.38 5.41 9.70
C THR A 388 -8.24 5.60 10.97
N PRO A 389 -8.16 4.71 11.97
CA PRO A 389 -8.84 4.92 13.25
C PRO A 389 -8.51 6.27 13.92
N GLU A 390 -7.25 6.70 13.83
CA GLU A 390 -6.72 7.96 14.38
C GLU A 390 -7.01 9.17 13.49
N PHE A 391 -7.10 8.95 12.17
CA PHE A 391 -7.28 9.98 11.14
C PHE A 391 -8.52 9.69 10.28
N PRO A 392 -9.75 9.88 10.82
CA PRO A 392 -10.98 9.52 10.12
C PRO A 392 -11.28 10.36 8.88
N ASN A 393 -10.60 11.50 8.72
CA ASN A 393 -10.69 12.37 7.55
C ASN A 393 -9.54 12.17 6.56
N GLY A 394 -8.73 11.13 6.78
CA GLY A 394 -7.58 10.83 5.93
C GLY A 394 -6.29 11.47 6.42
N ILE A 395 -5.18 10.78 6.15
CA ILE A 395 -3.82 11.30 6.19
C ILE A 395 -2.95 10.47 5.22
N TYR A 396 -1.88 11.05 4.68
CA TYR A 396 -0.82 10.22 4.10
C TYR A 396 -0.17 9.40 5.22
N HIS A 397 0.01 8.09 5.00
CA HIS A 397 0.62 7.21 5.99
C HIS A 397 1.38 6.07 5.32
N TYR A 398 2.46 5.64 5.98
CA TYR A 398 3.28 4.52 5.52
C TYR A 398 2.75 3.20 6.04
N PHE A 399 3.12 2.12 5.34
CA PHE A 399 2.92 0.76 5.80
C PHE A 399 4.24 0.03 5.98
N ALA A 400 4.29 -0.80 7.02
CA ALA A 400 5.17 -1.94 7.09
C ALA A 400 4.46 -3.15 6.46
N THR A 401 5.09 -3.83 5.50
CA THR A 401 4.47 -4.85 4.64
C THR A 401 5.21 -6.19 4.68
N GLU A 402 4.52 -7.26 4.25
CA GLU A 402 5.09 -8.63 4.18
C GLU A 402 6.13 -8.83 3.07
N SER A 403 6.13 -7.94 2.08
CA SER A 403 7.06 -7.98 0.95
C SER A 403 7.90 -6.72 0.90
N TYR A 404 8.95 -6.76 0.07
CA TYR A 404 9.77 -5.61 -0.26
C TYR A 404 8.88 -4.38 -0.57
N PRO A 405 9.20 -3.19 -0.02
CA PRO A 405 10.44 -2.88 0.72
C PRO A 405 10.42 -3.17 2.23
N TYR A 406 9.36 -3.83 2.73
CA TYR A 406 9.08 -4.14 4.15
C TYR A 406 8.79 -2.90 5.01
N PHE A 407 9.62 -1.88 4.89
CA PHE A 407 9.43 -0.52 5.38
C PHE A 407 9.77 0.47 4.27
N GLN A 408 9.30 1.71 4.40
CA GLN A 408 9.60 2.76 3.43
C GLN A 408 11.11 2.97 3.24
N ARG A 409 11.53 3.16 1.98
CA ARG A 409 12.91 3.55 1.58
C ARG A 409 13.01 5.01 1.16
N CYS A 410 11.92 5.74 1.35
CA CYS A 410 11.83 7.17 1.14
C CYS A 410 10.73 7.74 2.02
N VAL A 411 10.73 9.06 2.11
CA VAL A 411 9.71 9.86 2.77
C VAL A 411 9.08 10.84 1.78
N LYS A 412 7.79 11.11 1.95
CA LYS A 412 6.96 12.02 1.17
C LYS A 412 6.80 13.36 1.86
N GLY A 413 7.06 13.49 3.15
CA GLY A 413 7.09 14.79 3.81
C GLY A 413 8.46 15.48 3.73
N GLU A 414 8.49 16.76 4.13
CA GLU A 414 9.74 17.47 4.34
C GLU A 414 10.50 16.87 5.53
N VAL A 415 11.77 16.55 5.34
CA VAL A 415 12.70 16.21 6.42
C VAL A 415 13.73 17.31 6.53
N GLU A 416 14.01 17.77 7.76
CA GLU A 416 15.18 18.58 8.00
C GLU A 416 16.42 17.71 7.74
N VAL A 417 17.06 17.91 6.60
CA VAL A 417 18.34 17.25 6.29
C VAL A 417 19.39 17.87 7.22
N THR A 418 19.51 17.34 8.43
CA THR A 418 20.64 17.68 9.29
C THR A 418 21.91 17.26 8.55
N GLY A 419 22.74 18.25 8.22
CA GLY A 419 23.78 18.16 7.21
C GLY A 419 24.59 16.87 7.28
N GLY A 420 24.40 16.02 6.28
CA GLY A 420 25.25 14.86 6.04
C GLY A 420 26.70 15.31 5.91
N MET A 421 27.57 14.64 6.65
CA MET A 421 29.00 14.62 6.37
C MET A 421 29.18 14.28 4.87
N PRO A 422 30.09 14.96 4.13
CA PRO A 422 30.26 14.66 2.72
C PRO A 422 30.74 13.21 2.58
N PRO A 423 30.35 12.51 1.48
CA PRO A 423 30.81 11.14 1.27
C PRO A 423 32.35 11.12 1.20
N PRO A 424 33.01 10.07 1.71
CA PRO A 424 34.42 9.83 1.39
C PRO A 424 34.64 9.60 -0.10
#